data_AF-A0A4Q5QXM1-F1
#
_entry.id   AF-A0A4Q5QXM1-F1
#
_cell.length_a   1.000
_cell.length_b   1.000
_cell.length_c   1.000
_cell.angle_alpha   90.00
_cell.angle_beta   90.00
_cell.angle_gamma   90.00
#
_symmetry.space_group_name_H-M   'P 1'
#
loop_
_entity.id
_entity.type
_entity.pdbx_description
1 polymer ?
#
loop_
_entity_poly.entity_id
_entity_poly.type
_entity_poly.pdbx_seq_one_letter_code
_entity_poly.pdbx_strand_id
1 'polypeptide(L)'
;MTNSRRNFFYKAGLMAGAFSTNSLFNQVHAAEIEKASNKISDLDPRQAAGDEDFWSVIQQGFTVNPNIINFNNGGVSPSPKVVQDAVERYNKFSNEAPSYYMWRILDQGREPLREKLAELAGCDPEEIAINRNATEALNTVIYGMDLVKGDEVIGTKQDYPNMIQGWRQREQREGIRYTQLNFDFPIEDDEIIVSAF
;
A
#
# COMPACT_ATOMS: atom_id res chain seq x y z
N MET A 1 -51.10 -9.42 3.96
CA MET A 1 -49.63 -9.46 4.17
C MET A 1 -49.02 -8.27 3.44
N THR A 2 -48.86 -7.14 4.13
CA THR A 2 -48.41 -5.87 3.52
C THR A 2 -46.89 -5.75 3.58
N ASN A 3 -46.22 -5.96 2.45
CA ASN A 3 -44.80 -5.65 2.27
C ASN A 3 -44.61 -4.13 2.26
N SER A 4 -44.19 -3.56 3.40
CA SER A 4 -43.81 -2.15 3.49
C SER A 4 -42.42 -1.92 2.89
N ARG A 5 -42.25 -0.84 2.11
CA ARG A 5 -40.96 -0.35 1.58
C ARG A 5 -39.88 -0.26 2.67
N ARG A 6 -40.29 -0.02 3.93
CA ARG A 6 -39.41 0.02 5.11
C ARG A 6 -38.74 -1.33 5.40
N ASN A 7 -39.44 -2.44 5.20
CA ASN A 7 -38.88 -3.79 5.35
C ASN A 7 -37.91 -4.14 4.20
N PHE A 8 -38.08 -3.55 3.02
CA PHE A 8 -37.13 -3.71 1.92
C PHE A 8 -35.80 -3.02 2.23
N PHE A 9 -35.83 -1.75 2.70
CA PHE A 9 -34.60 -1.06 3.11
C PHE A 9 -33.93 -1.69 4.33
N TYR A 10 -34.70 -2.18 5.31
CA TYR A 10 -34.14 -2.94 6.43
C TYR A 10 -33.46 -4.24 5.98
N LYS A 11 -34.07 -4.98 5.06
CA LYS A 11 -33.49 -6.22 4.50
C LYS A 11 -32.33 -5.96 3.55
N ALA A 12 -32.34 -4.87 2.79
CA ALA A 12 -31.23 -4.45 1.92
C ALA A 12 -30.02 -3.99 2.74
N GLY A 13 -30.24 -3.24 3.84
CA GLY A 13 -29.18 -2.88 4.79
C GLY A 13 -28.56 -4.09 5.50
N LEU A 14 -29.38 -5.09 5.85
CA LEU A 14 -28.90 -6.36 6.40
C LEU A 14 -28.09 -7.19 5.39
N MET A 15 -28.43 -7.14 4.10
CA MET A 15 -27.63 -7.82 3.05
C MET A 15 -26.31 -7.07 2.76
N ALA A 16 -26.29 -5.74 2.81
CA ALA A 16 -25.05 -4.97 2.73
C ALA A 16 -24.12 -5.25 3.93
N GLY A 17 -24.69 -5.45 5.13
CA GLY A 17 -23.95 -5.94 6.29
C GLY A 17 -23.53 -7.42 6.19
N ALA A 18 -24.31 -8.27 5.50
CA ALA A 18 -23.97 -9.69 5.36
C ALA A 18 -22.68 -9.92 4.53
N PHE A 19 -22.34 -8.98 3.62
CA PHE A 19 -21.06 -8.99 2.91
C PHE A 19 -19.88 -8.46 3.76
N SER A 20 -20.13 -7.77 4.88
CA SER A 20 -19.09 -7.43 5.86
C SER A 20 -18.88 -8.52 6.92
N THR A 21 -19.81 -9.47 7.07
CA THR A 21 -19.77 -10.50 8.13
C THR A 21 -19.00 -11.78 7.80
N ASN A 22 -18.09 -11.78 6.83
CA ASN A 22 -17.08 -12.87 6.68
C ASN A 22 -15.98 -12.80 7.77
N SER A 23 -16.40 -12.39 8.97
CA SER A 23 -15.60 -11.62 9.91
C SER A 23 -15.15 -12.43 11.10
N LEU A 24 -15.55 -13.70 11.31
CA LEU A 24 -15.13 -14.42 12.52
C LEU A 24 -13.61 -14.67 12.56
N PHE A 25 -12.99 -15.05 11.44
CA PHE A 25 -11.53 -15.29 11.41
C PHE A 25 -10.73 -13.97 11.42
N ASN A 26 -11.22 -12.95 10.71
CA ASN A 26 -10.61 -11.62 10.71
C ASN A 26 -10.82 -10.89 12.04
N GLN A 27 -11.95 -11.12 12.75
CA GLN A 27 -12.23 -10.55 14.07
C GLN A 27 -11.32 -11.12 15.13
N VAL A 28 -10.95 -12.41 15.08
CA VAL A 28 -10.10 -13.00 16.12
C VAL A 28 -8.69 -12.42 16.05
N HIS A 29 -8.06 -12.39 14.87
CA HIS A 29 -6.73 -11.77 14.73
C HIS A 29 -6.78 -10.25 14.93
N ALA A 30 -7.83 -9.57 14.45
CA ALA A 30 -7.99 -8.14 14.68
C ALA A 30 -8.21 -7.83 16.17
N ALA A 31 -8.95 -8.65 16.91
CA ALA A 31 -9.19 -8.45 18.34
C ALA A 31 -7.93 -8.67 19.18
N GLU A 32 -7.08 -9.63 18.80
CA GLU A 32 -5.78 -9.84 19.47
C GLU A 32 -4.82 -8.69 19.21
N ILE A 33 -4.72 -8.22 17.96
CA ILE A 33 -3.91 -7.05 17.61
C ILE A 33 -4.45 -5.79 18.29
N GLU A 34 -5.76 -5.54 18.25
CA GLU A 34 -6.40 -4.40 18.89
C GLU A 34 -6.17 -4.39 20.41
N LYS A 35 -6.33 -5.55 21.06
CA LYS A 35 -6.03 -5.71 22.48
C LYS A 35 -4.56 -5.43 22.77
N ALA A 36 -3.65 -5.88 21.92
CA ALA A 36 -2.22 -5.62 22.07
C ALA A 36 -1.90 -4.14 21.85
N SER A 37 -2.47 -3.50 20.82
CA SER A 37 -2.33 -2.07 20.54
C SER A 37 -2.84 -1.19 21.69
N ASN A 38 -3.97 -1.55 22.30
CA ASN A 38 -4.51 -0.82 23.46
C ASN A 38 -3.61 -0.93 24.71
N LYS A 39 -2.75 -1.94 24.82
CA LYS A 39 -1.81 -2.04 25.94
C LYS A 39 -0.65 -1.04 25.81
N ILE A 40 -0.27 -0.70 24.58
CA ILE A 40 0.86 0.19 24.30
C ILE A 40 0.44 1.62 23.98
N SER A 41 -0.87 1.90 23.91
CA SER A 41 -1.40 3.20 23.44
C SER A 41 -0.97 4.39 24.30
N ASP A 42 -0.74 4.16 25.59
CA ASP A 42 -0.35 5.18 26.56
C ASP A 42 1.16 5.20 26.83
N LEU A 43 1.93 4.32 26.18
CA LEU A 43 3.38 4.23 26.35
C LEU A 43 4.10 5.22 25.42
N ASP A 44 5.26 5.71 25.85
CA ASP A 44 6.12 6.46 24.93
C ASP A 44 6.70 5.53 23.84
N PRO A 45 7.12 6.06 22.67
CA PRO A 45 7.57 5.24 21.57
C PRO A 45 8.74 4.29 21.90
N ARG A 46 9.64 4.67 22.81
CA ARG A 46 10.78 3.81 23.20
C ARG A 46 10.31 2.67 24.10
N GLN A 47 9.36 2.94 24.99
CA GLN A 47 8.74 1.91 25.82
C GLN A 47 7.94 0.92 24.97
N ALA A 48 7.09 1.43 24.06
CA ALA A 48 6.34 0.59 23.13
C ALA A 48 7.26 -0.26 22.23
N ALA A 49 8.38 0.31 21.76
CA ALA A 49 9.36 -0.43 20.97
C ALA A 49 10.04 -1.57 21.75
N GLY A 50 10.09 -1.50 23.08
CA GLY A 50 10.67 -2.54 23.94
C GLY A 50 9.66 -3.58 24.46
N ASP A 51 8.38 -3.48 24.11
CA ASP A 51 7.34 -4.40 24.60
C ASP A 51 7.31 -5.69 23.77
N GLU A 52 8.06 -6.70 24.22
CA GLU A 52 8.16 -8.01 23.52
C GLU A 52 6.82 -8.76 23.45
N ASP A 53 5.92 -8.57 24.41
CA ASP A 53 4.60 -9.21 24.39
C ASP A 53 3.75 -8.65 23.23
N PHE A 54 3.79 -7.33 23.03
CA PHE A 54 3.17 -6.67 21.88
C PHE A 54 3.80 -7.14 20.56
N TRP A 55 5.12 -7.09 20.42
CA TRP A 55 5.79 -7.46 19.18
C TRP A 55 5.66 -8.94 18.83
N SER A 56 5.57 -9.82 19.83
CA SER A 56 5.27 -11.25 19.63
C SER A 56 3.91 -11.46 18.96
N VAL A 57 2.87 -10.70 19.37
CA VAL A 57 1.56 -10.75 18.71
C VAL A 57 1.64 -10.28 17.26
N ILE A 58 2.35 -9.18 17.00
CA ILE A 58 2.55 -8.67 15.63
C ILE A 58 3.30 -9.68 14.76
N GLN A 59 4.37 -10.28 15.29
CA GLN A 59 5.17 -11.29 14.59
C GLN A 59 4.33 -12.51 14.19
N GLN A 60 3.45 -12.98 15.07
CA GLN A 60 2.54 -14.10 14.80
C GLN A 60 1.53 -13.81 13.68
N GLY A 61 1.33 -12.53 13.35
CA GLY A 61 0.53 -12.11 12.19
C GLY A 61 1.17 -12.42 10.82
N PHE A 62 2.43 -12.87 10.78
CA PHE A 62 3.16 -13.17 9.54
C PHE A 62 3.50 -14.65 9.40
N THR A 63 3.40 -15.16 8.17
CA THR A 63 3.90 -16.50 7.84
C THR A 63 5.42 -16.42 7.67
N VAL A 64 6.18 -16.90 8.65
CA VAL A 64 7.65 -16.90 8.62
C VAL A 64 8.21 -18.30 8.86
N ASN A 65 9.41 -18.56 8.34
CA ASN A 65 10.14 -19.80 8.62
C ASN A 65 10.94 -19.61 9.93
N PRO A 66 10.66 -20.37 11.00
CA PRO A 66 11.34 -20.20 12.29
C PRO A 66 12.83 -20.55 12.24
N ASN A 67 13.29 -21.21 11.18
CA ASN A 67 14.70 -21.58 10.99
C ASN A 67 15.49 -20.53 10.19
N ILE A 68 14.87 -19.42 9.78
CA ILE A 68 15.52 -18.36 8.99
C ILE A 68 15.26 -17.00 9.65
N ILE A 69 16.34 -16.29 9.97
CA ILE A 69 16.26 -14.91 10.44
C ILE A 69 16.30 -14.00 9.20
N ASN A 70 15.17 -13.37 8.87
CA ASN A 70 15.09 -12.44 7.74
C ASN A 70 15.49 -11.02 8.14
N PHE A 71 16.71 -10.61 7.81
CA PHE A 71 17.16 -9.22 7.95
C PHE A 71 16.95 -8.35 6.70
N ASN A 72 16.26 -8.86 5.67
CA ASN A 72 16.04 -8.16 4.40
C ASN A 72 14.56 -7.81 4.15
N ASN A 73 13.79 -7.54 5.22
CA ASN A 73 12.39 -7.10 5.09
C ASN A 73 12.26 -5.80 4.26
N GLY A 74 13.31 -4.96 4.23
CA GLY A 74 13.36 -3.77 3.37
C GLY A 74 13.46 -4.08 1.87
N GLY A 75 13.99 -5.24 1.49
CA GLY A 75 13.98 -5.71 0.10
C GLY A 75 12.66 -6.39 -0.26
N VAL A 76 12.27 -7.41 0.50
CA VAL A 76 10.98 -8.11 0.36
C VAL A 76 10.53 -8.62 1.72
N SER A 77 9.28 -8.33 2.08
CA SER A 77 8.64 -8.81 3.30
C SER A 77 7.52 -9.80 3.00
N PRO A 78 7.26 -10.78 3.88
CA PRO A 78 6.04 -11.54 3.81
C PRO A 78 4.83 -10.62 4.01
N SER A 79 3.78 -10.80 3.22
CA SER A 79 2.50 -10.15 3.54
C SER A 79 1.95 -10.72 4.85
N PRO A 80 1.22 -9.96 5.67
CA PRO A 80 0.51 -10.52 6.82
C PRO A 80 -0.42 -11.68 6.40
N LYS A 81 -0.60 -12.67 7.28
CA LYS A 81 -1.40 -13.87 7.01
C LYS A 81 -2.82 -13.53 6.55
N VAL A 82 -3.44 -12.52 7.18
CA VAL A 82 -4.78 -12.05 6.81
C VAL A 82 -4.85 -11.53 5.36
N VAL A 83 -3.76 -10.93 4.86
CA VAL A 83 -3.67 -10.45 3.46
C VAL A 83 -3.50 -11.64 2.51
N GLN A 84 -2.64 -12.60 2.86
CA GLN A 84 -2.47 -13.84 2.08
C GLN A 84 -3.82 -14.57 1.92
N ASP A 85 -4.55 -14.74 3.03
CA ASP A 85 -5.85 -15.40 3.05
C ASP A 85 -6.91 -14.66 2.24
N ALA A 86 -6.88 -13.32 2.26
CA ALA A 86 -7.77 -12.50 1.44
C ALA A 86 -7.48 -12.69 -0.06
N VAL A 87 -6.21 -12.69 -0.47
CA VAL A 87 -5.81 -12.92 -1.87
C VAL A 87 -6.26 -14.30 -2.34
N GLU A 88 -6.00 -15.36 -1.58
CA GLU A 88 -6.43 -16.72 -1.93
C GLU A 88 -7.96 -16.81 -2.05
N ARG A 89 -8.68 -16.20 -1.11
CA ARG A 89 -10.15 -16.19 -1.10
C ARG A 89 -10.70 -15.50 -2.32
N TYR A 90 -10.25 -14.28 -2.62
CA TYR A 90 -10.77 -13.52 -3.77
C TYR A 90 -10.35 -14.11 -5.10
N ASN A 91 -9.20 -14.79 -5.17
CA ASN A 91 -8.83 -15.57 -6.33
C ASN A 91 -9.81 -16.73 -6.57
N LYS A 92 -10.07 -17.56 -5.55
CA LYS A 92 -11.05 -18.66 -5.64
C LYS A 92 -12.44 -18.14 -6.02
N PHE A 93 -12.89 -17.08 -5.35
CA PHE A 93 -14.19 -16.46 -5.59
C PHE A 93 -14.33 -15.93 -7.02
N SER A 94 -13.28 -15.29 -7.55
CA SER A 94 -13.28 -14.82 -8.95
C SER A 94 -13.41 -15.99 -9.94
N ASN A 95 -12.87 -17.17 -9.64
CA ASN A 95 -12.96 -18.32 -10.53
C ASN A 95 -14.34 -19.01 -10.56
N GLU A 96 -15.20 -18.77 -9.57
CA GLU A 96 -16.55 -19.34 -9.55
C GLU A 96 -17.46 -18.75 -10.64
N ALA A 97 -17.33 -17.44 -10.91
CA ALA A 97 -18.05 -16.71 -11.96
C ALA A 97 -17.32 -15.39 -12.30
N PRO A 98 -16.29 -15.41 -13.17
CA PRO A 98 -15.34 -14.30 -13.32
C PRO A 98 -15.96 -12.93 -13.60
N SER A 99 -16.80 -12.81 -14.62
CA SER A 99 -17.40 -11.53 -14.99
C SER A 99 -18.37 -10.99 -13.93
N TYR A 100 -19.05 -11.87 -13.20
CA TYR A 100 -19.95 -11.46 -12.13
C TYR A 100 -19.14 -10.99 -10.92
N TYR A 101 -18.23 -11.81 -10.41
CA TYR A 101 -17.51 -11.48 -9.19
C TYR A 101 -16.47 -10.38 -9.39
N MET A 102 -15.67 -10.40 -10.46
CA MET A 102 -14.66 -9.38 -10.69
C MET A 102 -15.30 -8.00 -10.90
N TRP A 103 -16.27 -7.89 -11.81
CA TRP A 103 -16.78 -6.58 -12.22
C TRP A 103 -17.94 -6.08 -11.36
N ARG A 104 -18.76 -6.96 -10.77
CA ARG A 104 -19.94 -6.52 -10.00
C ARG A 104 -19.74 -6.56 -8.50
N ILE A 105 -18.90 -7.46 -7.99
CA ILE A 105 -18.74 -7.64 -6.54
C ILE A 105 -17.42 -7.04 -6.06
N LEU A 106 -16.29 -7.46 -6.63
CA LEU A 106 -14.97 -7.00 -6.19
C LEU A 106 -14.69 -5.54 -6.56
N ASP A 107 -15.16 -5.08 -7.73
CA ASP A 107 -14.94 -3.69 -8.16
C ASP A 107 -15.62 -2.66 -7.22
N GLN A 108 -16.64 -3.07 -6.45
CA GLN A 108 -17.26 -2.22 -5.42
C GLN A 108 -16.29 -1.84 -4.29
N GLY A 109 -15.25 -2.66 -4.07
CA GLY A 109 -14.23 -2.41 -3.05
C GLY A 109 -13.17 -1.39 -3.46
N ARG A 110 -13.13 -0.97 -4.73
CA ARG A 110 -12.05 -0.15 -5.28
C ARG A 110 -12.00 1.27 -4.70
N GLU A 111 -13.14 1.95 -4.64
CA GLU A 111 -13.20 3.32 -4.10
C GLU A 111 -13.09 3.35 -2.57
N PRO A 112 -13.73 2.46 -1.80
CA PRO A 112 -13.45 2.34 -0.36
C PRO A 112 -11.98 2.01 -0.03
N LEU A 113 -11.30 1.25 -0.90
CA LEU A 113 -9.86 1.02 -0.77
C LEU A 113 -9.07 2.31 -1.01
N ARG A 114 -9.42 3.08 -2.05
CA ARG A 114 -8.79 4.36 -2.36
C ARG A 114 -8.93 5.35 -1.20
N GLU A 115 -10.12 5.47 -0.63
CA GLU A 115 -10.38 6.33 0.53
C GLU A 115 -9.48 5.98 1.73
N LYS A 116 -9.33 4.68 2.04
CA LYS A 116 -8.45 4.23 3.14
C LYS A 116 -6.97 4.45 2.86
N LEU A 117 -6.54 4.29 1.61
CA LEU A 117 -5.17 4.59 1.20
C LEU A 117 -4.88 6.10 1.30
N ALA A 118 -5.86 6.93 0.94
CA ALA A 118 -5.78 8.38 1.05
C ALA A 118 -5.71 8.83 2.52
N GLU A 119 -6.53 8.25 3.40
CA GLU A 119 -6.45 8.46 4.85
C GLU A 119 -5.05 8.10 5.40
N LEU A 120 -4.50 6.95 5.00
CA LEU A 120 -3.15 6.53 5.38
C LEU A 120 -2.06 7.47 4.86
N ALA A 121 -2.21 8.00 3.65
CA ALA A 121 -1.26 8.91 3.02
C ALA A 121 -1.41 10.37 3.49
N GLY A 122 -2.55 10.72 4.11
CA GLY A 122 -2.86 12.10 4.50
C GLY A 122 -3.20 13.01 3.33
N CYS A 123 -3.83 12.50 2.27
CA CYS A 123 -4.16 13.24 1.05
C CYS A 123 -5.63 13.03 0.63
N ASP A 124 -6.09 13.73 -0.42
CA ASP A 124 -7.43 13.51 -0.98
C ASP A 124 -7.50 12.18 -1.76
N PRO A 125 -8.63 11.45 -1.75
CA PRO A 125 -8.78 10.23 -2.56
C PRO A 125 -8.51 10.44 -4.06
N GLU A 126 -8.80 11.61 -4.62
CA GLU A 126 -8.52 11.94 -6.01
C GLU A 126 -7.02 12.06 -6.32
N GLU A 127 -6.17 12.13 -5.30
CA GLU A 127 -4.71 12.15 -5.42
C GLU A 127 -4.09 10.73 -5.39
N ILE A 128 -4.91 9.69 -5.17
CA ILE A 128 -4.45 8.30 -5.11
C ILE A 128 -4.69 7.57 -6.43
N ALA A 129 -3.62 7.11 -7.07
CA ALA A 129 -3.66 6.11 -8.14
C ALA A 129 -3.18 4.74 -7.63
N ILE A 130 -3.92 3.67 -7.93
CA ILE A 130 -3.58 2.30 -7.51
C ILE A 130 -2.86 1.58 -8.66
N ASN A 131 -1.59 1.22 -8.46
CA ASN A 131 -0.76 0.48 -9.40
C ASN A 131 -0.33 -0.88 -8.81
N ARG A 132 0.26 -1.77 -9.63
CA ARG A 132 0.67 -3.11 -9.18
C ARG A 132 1.94 -3.09 -8.34
N ASN A 133 2.82 -2.10 -8.54
CA ASN A 133 4.07 -1.94 -7.80
C ASN A 133 4.67 -0.53 -7.99
N ALA A 134 5.71 -0.21 -7.21
CA ALA A 134 6.39 1.09 -7.25
C ALA A 134 7.09 1.40 -8.59
N THR A 135 7.66 0.39 -9.26
CA THR A 135 8.31 0.61 -10.58
C THR A 135 7.29 0.97 -11.65
N GLU A 136 6.12 0.34 -11.65
CA GLU A 136 5.01 0.73 -12.54
C GLU A 136 4.53 2.14 -12.22
N ALA A 137 4.24 2.43 -10.94
CA ALA A 137 3.73 3.74 -10.52
C ALA A 137 4.65 4.89 -10.97
N LEU A 138 5.95 4.77 -10.69
CA LEU A 138 6.90 5.80 -11.06
C LEU A 138 7.13 5.86 -12.58
N ASN A 139 7.15 4.73 -13.30
CA ASN A 139 7.25 4.76 -14.76
C ASN A 139 6.00 5.38 -15.42
N THR A 140 4.81 5.20 -14.85
CA THR A 140 3.60 5.89 -15.31
C THR A 140 3.79 7.40 -15.27
N VAL A 141 4.43 7.93 -14.24
CA VAL A 141 4.76 9.36 -14.13
C VAL A 141 5.88 9.74 -15.11
N ILE A 142 7.00 9.02 -15.09
CA ILE A 142 8.18 9.29 -15.93
C ILE A 142 7.80 9.36 -17.41
N TYR A 143 7.01 8.41 -17.91
CA TYR A 143 6.60 8.37 -19.32
C TYR A 143 5.29 9.11 -19.60
N GLY A 144 4.56 9.53 -18.56
CA GLY A 144 3.34 10.33 -18.68
C GLY A 144 3.59 11.83 -18.77
N MET A 145 4.77 12.30 -18.36
CA MET A 145 5.15 13.71 -18.46
C MET A 145 5.47 14.12 -19.90
N ASP A 146 4.83 15.18 -20.38
CA ASP A 146 4.99 15.75 -21.72
C ASP A 146 6.26 16.62 -21.83
N LEU A 147 7.42 15.99 -21.64
CA LEU A 147 8.73 16.62 -21.82
C LEU A 147 9.15 16.55 -23.29
N VAL A 148 9.81 17.61 -23.76
CA VAL A 148 10.31 17.74 -25.12
C VAL A 148 11.83 17.80 -25.16
N LYS A 149 12.39 17.63 -26.36
CA LYS A 149 13.84 17.69 -26.57
C LYS A 149 14.44 18.97 -25.98
N GLY A 150 15.45 18.81 -25.14
CA GLY A 150 16.14 19.91 -24.46
C GLY A 150 15.65 20.20 -23.04
N ASP A 151 14.47 19.69 -22.64
CA ASP A 151 14.03 19.75 -21.25
C ASP A 151 14.98 18.96 -20.35
N GLU A 152 15.14 19.40 -19.11
CA GLU A 152 16.05 18.80 -18.15
C GLU A 152 15.31 18.19 -16.96
N VAL A 153 15.70 16.97 -16.61
CA VAL A 153 15.25 16.26 -15.41
C VAL A 153 16.45 16.12 -14.48
N ILE A 154 16.27 16.56 -13.25
CA ILE A 154 17.27 16.44 -12.18
C ILE A 154 16.91 15.25 -11.31
N GLY A 155 17.85 14.32 -11.15
CA GLY A 155 17.78 13.21 -10.21
C GLY A 155 19.02 13.14 -9.33
N THR A 156 19.11 12.10 -8.52
CA THR A 156 20.27 11.84 -7.66
C THR A 156 20.95 10.52 -8.04
N LYS A 157 22.20 10.32 -7.61
CA LYS A 157 22.87 9.01 -7.74
C LYS A 157 22.29 7.95 -6.79
N GLN A 158 21.53 8.38 -5.80
CA GLN A 158 20.88 7.55 -4.79
C GLN A 158 19.49 7.05 -5.24
N ASP A 159 18.96 7.59 -6.34
CA ASP A 159 17.68 7.15 -6.90
C ASP A 159 17.70 5.66 -7.24
N TYR A 160 16.53 5.03 -7.13
CA TYR A 160 16.39 3.62 -7.39
C TYR A 160 16.81 3.28 -8.84
N PRO A 161 17.65 2.24 -9.09
CA PRO A 161 18.23 1.98 -10.40
C PRO A 161 17.23 1.89 -11.55
N ASN A 162 16.04 1.32 -11.32
CA ASN A 162 15.02 1.24 -12.38
C ASN A 162 14.53 2.63 -12.84
N MET A 163 14.52 3.63 -11.95
CA MET A 163 14.07 4.99 -12.26
C MET A 163 15.13 5.75 -13.04
N ILE A 164 16.39 5.58 -12.64
CA ILE A 164 17.55 6.08 -13.40
C ILE A 164 17.49 5.57 -14.84
N GLN A 165 17.17 4.29 -15.05
CA GLN A 165 17.07 3.73 -16.40
C GLN A 165 15.85 4.26 -17.17
N GLY A 166 14.73 4.52 -16.49
CA GLY A 166 13.55 5.16 -17.08
C GLY A 166 13.90 6.51 -17.70
N TRP A 167 14.60 7.37 -16.95
CA TRP A 167 15.06 8.67 -17.43
C TRP A 167 16.11 8.59 -18.53
N ARG A 168 17.11 7.70 -18.39
CA ARG A 168 18.12 7.47 -19.44
C ARG A 168 17.50 7.02 -20.76
N GLN A 169 16.43 6.22 -20.69
CA GLN A 169 15.70 5.82 -21.90
C GLN A 169 15.03 7.02 -22.56
N ARG A 170 14.40 7.92 -21.81
CA ARG A 170 13.82 9.15 -22.35
C ARG A 170 14.89 10.07 -22.93
N GLU A 171 16.03 10.23 -22.25
CA GLU A 171 17.18 11.00 -22.77
C GLU A 171 17.64 10.48 -24.14
N GLN A 172 17.81 9.16 -24.27
CA GLN A 172 18.25 8.55 -25.54
C GLN A 172 17.21 8.61 -26.66
N ARG A 173 15.91 8.52 -26.34
CA ARG A 173 14.84 8.41 -27.34
C ARG A 173 14.23 9.75 -27.73
N GLU A 174 14.07 10.63 -26.76
CA GLU A 174 13.32 11.88 -26.88
C GLU A 174 14.25 13.10 -26.83
N GLY A 175 15.50 12.92 -26.40
CA GLY A 175 16.50 13.98 -26.36
C GLY A 175 16.30 14.99 -25.23
N ILE A 176 15.59 14.60 -24.17
CA ILE A 176 15.65 15.30 -22.87
C ILE A 176 17.07 15.16 -22.28
N ARG A 177 17.42 15.98 -21.29
CA ARG A 177 18.65 15.88 -20.53
C ARG A 177 18.36 15.25 -19.16
N TYR A 178 19.14 14.26 -18.75
CA TYR A 178 19.06 13.72 -17.40
C TYR A 178 20.35 13.99 -16.61
N THR A 179 20.26 14.87 -15.62
CA THR A 179 21.39 15.27 -14.77
C THR A 179 21.26 14.62 -13.40
N GLN A 180 22.32 13.95 -12.94
CA GLN A 180 22.35 13.29 -11.63
C GLN A 180 23.27 14.04 -10.67
N LEU A 181 22.69 14.54 -9.57
CA LEU A 181 23.42 15.10 -8.45
C LEU A 181 23.99 14.00 -7.57
N ASN A 182 25.08 14.29 -6.87
CA ASN A 182 25.62 13.41 -5.83
C ASN A 182 25.84 14.20 -4.56
N PHE A 183 25.34 13.67 -3.46
CA PHE A 183 25.45 14.24 -2.14
C PHE A 183 26.44 13.45 -1.29
N ASP A 184 27.25 14.17 -0.52
CA ASP A 184 28.16 13.58 0.48
C ASP A 184 27.41 13.48 1.82
N PHE A 185 26.84 12.30 2.10
CA PHE A 185 26.08 12.04 3.33
C PHE A 185 26.99 11.74 4.54
N PRO A 186 26.56 12.06 5.78
CA PRO A 186 25.29 12.69 6.13
C PRO A 186 25.27 14.21 5.86
N ILE A 187 24.12 14.74 5.45
CA ILE A 187 23.88 16.17 5.30
C ILE A 187 22.85 16.56 6.35
N GLU A 188 23.16 17.59 7.15
CA GLU A 188 22.28 18.14 8.19
C GLU A 188 21.82 19.57 7.89
N ASP A 189 22.27 20.15 6.76
CA ASP A 189 21.97 21.51 6.33
C ASP A 189 21.31 21.50 4.94
N ASP A 190 20.05 21.93 4.88
CA ASP A 190 19.26 21.97 3.64
C ASP A 190 19.84 22.93 2.59
N GLU A 191 20.57 23.97 3.01
CA GLU A 191 21.21 24.93 2.08
C GLU A 191 22.29 24.24 1.22
N ILE A 192 22.94 23.21 1.75
CA ILE A 192 23.91 22.39 0.99
C ILE A 192 23.20 21.67 -0.15
N ILE A 193 21.97 21.19 0.06
CA ILE A 193 21.19 20.49 -0.96
C ILE A 193 20.77 21.46 -2.06
N VAL A 194 20.29 22.65 -1.69
CA VAL A 194 19.84 23.68 -2.65
C VAL A 194 21.00 24.18 -3.51
N SER A 195 22.18 24.42 -2.92
CA SER A 195 23.35 24.94 -3.63
C SER A 195 24.02 23.97 -4.61
N ALA A 196 23.63 22.68 -4.60
CA ALA A 196 24.17 21.66 -5.49
C ALA A 196 23.59 21.73 -6.93
N PHE A 197 22.59 22.58 -7.15
CA PHE A 197 21.93 22.86 -8.43
C PHE A 197 22.11 24.33 -8.81
#